data_AF-A0A9Q9MCX1-F1
#
_entry.id   AF-A0A9Q9MCX1-F1
#
_cell.length_a   1.000
_cell.length_b   1.000
_cell.length_c   1.000
_cell.angle_alpha   90.00
_cell.angle_beta   90.00
_cell.angle_gamma   90.00
#
_symmetry.space_group_name_H-M   'P 1'
#
loop_
_entity.id
_entity.type
_entity.pdbx_description
1 polymer ?
#
loop_
_entity_poly.entity_id
_entity_poly.type
_entity_poly.pdbx_seq_one_letter_code
_entity_poly.pdbx_strand_id
1 'polypeptide(L)'
;MRRVAAAVVAATTLTSAGCTLSTAPHPTTGVEGVMKAFQAWTRALAGGKGGRACAMMIDTAARDFTALLGAASCPEAVTALHGQLTADQRKALATAEIDRAKVDFDSDDAAQFWYSDVRTGKGPFVLLPGRDWNVTVFCWCDDTWKVQYPAEHRQRPTVSP
;
A
#
# COMPACT_ATOMS: atom_id res chain seq x y z
N MET A 1 -9.15 -25.54 -54.07
CA MET A 1 -9.04 -26.33 -52.82
C MET A 1 -8.82 -25.34 -51.68
N ARG A 2 -9.84 -25.07 -50.85
CA ARG A 2 -9.79 -24.12 -49.73
C ARG A 2 -9.36 -24.86 -48.46
N ARG A 3 -8.25 -24.45 -47.85
CA ARG A 3 -7.84 -24.91 -46.50
C ARG A 3 -8.40 -23.92 -45.49
N VAL A 4 -9.32 -24.38 -44.64
CA VAL A 4 -9.84 -23.63 -43.50
C VAL A 4 -8.89 -23.91 -42.33
N ALA A 5 -8.15 -22.91 -41.88
CA ALA A 5 -7.35 -23.01 -40.67
C ALA A 5 -8.24 -22.71 -39.46
N ALA A 6 -8.39 -23.70 -38.58
CA ALA A 6 -9.11 -23.56 -37.32
C ALA A 6 -8.25 -22.78 -36.32
N ALA A 7 -8.74 -21.63 -35.86
CA ALA A 7 -8.14 -20.88 -34.77
C ALA A 7 -8.53 -21.53 -33.44
N VAL A 8 -7.54 -22.08 -32.73
CA VAL A 8 -7.70 -22.54 -31.35
C VAL A 8 -7.64 -21.30 -30.46
N VAL A 9 -8.80 -20.86 -29.96
CA VAL A 9 -8.88 -19.81 -28.93
C VAL A 9 -8.54 -20.47 -27.60
N ALA A 10 -7.30 -20.29 -27.15
CA ALA A 10 -6.91 -20.66 -25.80
C ALA A 10 -7.54 -19.68 -24.82
N ALA A 11 -8.60 -20.13 -24.12
CA ALA A 11 -9.20 -19.41 -23.02
C ALA A 11 -8.24 -19.44 -21.82
N THR A 12 -7.32 -18.48 -21.75
CA THR A 12 -6.58 -18.17 -20.53
C THR A 12 -7.56 -17.60 -19.52
N THR A 13 -8.05 -18.45 -18.61
CA THR A 13 -8.71 -18.01 -17.38
C THR A 13 -7.71 -17.15 -16.60
N LEU A 14 -7.89 -15.83 -16.63
CA LEU A 14 -7.18 -14.93 -15.73
C LEU A 14 -7.62 -15.29 -14.31
N THR A 15 -6.81 -16.08 -13.62
CA THR A 15 -6.90 -16.20 -12.16
C THR A 15 -6.43 -14.85 -11.63
N SER A 16 -7.37 -13.93 -11.43
CA SER A 16 -7.10 -12.75 -10.61
C SER A 16 -6.63 -13.29 -9.28
N ALA A 17 -5.38 -13.01 -8.90
CA ALA A 17 -4.91 -13.12 -7.53
C ALA A 17 -5.67 -12.09 -6.69
N GLY A 18 -6.97 -12.33 -6.52
CA GLY A 18 -7.81 -11.65 -5.56
C GLY A 18 -7.47 -12.24 -4.21
N CYS A 19 -7.28 -11.39 -3.21
CA CYS A 19 -7.13 -11.83 -1.84
C CYS A 19 -8.25 -12.83 -1.52
N THR A 20 -7.88 -14.03 -1.08
CA THR A 20 -8.87 -15.00 -0.61
C THR A 20 -9.39 -14.45 0.72
N LEU A 21 -10.62 -13.95 0.71
CA LEU A 21 -11.25 -13.34 1.89
C LEU A 21 -11.37 -14.39 2.99
N SER A 22 -10.93 -14.05 4.20
CA SER A 22 -11.02 -14.93 5.36
C SER A 22 -12.24 -14.54 6.20
N THR A 23 -13.16 -15.46 6.41
CA THR A 23 -14.46 -15.21 7.07
C THR A 23 -14.42 -15.28 8.61
N ALA A 24 -13.24 -15.40 9.23
CA ALA A 24 -13.14 -15.46 10.68
C ALA A 24 -13.05 -14.05 11.28
N PRO A 25 -13.77 -13.72 12.37
CA PRO A 25 -13.55 -12.48 13.09
C PRO A 25 -12.12 -12.48 13.66
N HIS A 26 -11.25 -11.67 13.05
CA HIS A 26 -9.83 -11.68 13.36
C HIS A 26 -9.53 -10.75 14.56
N PRO A 27 -8.78 -11.21 15.58
CA PRO A 27 -8.48 -10.40 16.78
C PRO A 27 -7.59 -9.17 16.49
N THR A 28 -7.11 -9.00 15.26
CA THR A 28 -6.22 -7.92 14.81
C THR A 28 -6.85 -7.00 13.76
N THR A 29 -8.14 -7.14 13.44
CA THR A 29 -8.82 -6.30 12.42
C THR A 29 -9.20 -4.89 12.89
N GLY A 30 -8.79 -4.49 14.09
CA GLY A 30 -9.04 -3.12 14.59
C GLY A 30 -8.05 -2.08 14.05
N VAL A 31 -8.33 -0.82 14.39
CA VAL A 31 -7.46 0.34 14.15
C VAL A 31 -6.00 0.06 14.53
N GLU A 32 -5.78 -0.59 15.67
CA GLU A 32 -4.43 -0.94 16.15
C GLU A 32 -3.65 -1.83 15.18
N GLY A 33 -4.33 -2.79 14.52
CA GLY A 33 -3.70 -3.66 13.53
C GLY A 33 -3.23 -2.89 12.31
N VAL A 34 -4.08 -2.00 11.79
CA VAL A 34 -3.76 -1.12 10.65
C VAL A 34 -2.60 -0.18 11.00
N MET A 35 -2.61 0.40 12.21
CA MET A 35 -1.54 1.26 12.71
C MET A 35 -0.19 0.51 12.78
N LYS A 36 -0.20 -0.72 13.32
CA LYS A 36 1.00 -1.57 13.39
C LYS A 36 1.53 -1.92 12.00
N ALA A 37 0.64 -2.23 11.05
CA ALA A 37 1.01 -2.52 9.67
C ALA A 37 1.63 -1.30 8.98
N PHE A 38 1.02 -0.12 9.13
CA PHE A 38 1.59 1.13 8.63
C PHE A 38 3.00 1.39 9.18
N GLN A 39 3.17 1.29 10.51
CA GLN A 39 4.48 1.49 11.15
C GLN A 39 5.54 0.47 10.69
N ALA A 40 5.15 -0.80 10.52
CA ALA A 40 6.04 -1.83 10.01
C ALA A 40 6.48 -1.52 8.58
N TRP A 41 5.56 -1.06 7.75
CA TRP A 41 5.80 -0.68 6.37
C TRP A 41 6.71 0.54 6.24
N THR A 42 6.41 1.63 6.93
CA THR A 42 7.23 2.85 6.90
C THR A 42 8.65 2.60 7.42
N ARG A 43 8.82 1.80 8.48
CA ARG A 43 10.15 1.38 8.95
C ARG A 43 10.92 0.57 7.91
N ALA A 44 10.25 -0.31 7.17
CA ALA A 44 10.89 -1.07 6.10
C ALA A 44 11.35 -0.17 4.94
N LEU A 45 10.54 0.82 4.55
CA LEU A 45 10.93 1.84 3.57
C LEU A 45 12.12 2.67 4.08
N ALA A 46 12.03 3.16 5.32
CA ALA A 46 13.09 3.97 5.95
C ALA A 46 14.42 3.23 6.07
N GLY A 47 14.38 1.90 6.25
CA GLY A 47 15.56 1.04 6.33
C GLY A 47 16.03 0.45 4.99
N GLY A 48 15.40 0.81 3.86
CA GLY A 48 15.75 0.30 2.53
C GLY A 48 15.53 -1.21 2.40
N LYS A 49 14.63 -1.79 3.19
CA LYS A 49 14.36 -3.23 3.25
C LYS A 49 13.35 -3.62 2.17
N GLY A 50 13.76 -3.56 0.91
CA GLY A 50 12.90 -3.73 -0.27
C GLY A 50 11.99 -4.96 -0.22
N GLY A 51 12.56 -6.16 -0.05
CA GLY A 51 11.76 -7.39 0.03
C GLY A 51 10.69 -7.37 1.14
N ARG A 52 11.03 -6.81 2.31
CA ARG A 52 10.09 -6.70 3.44
C ARG A 52 8.99 -5.68 3.15
N ALA A 53 9.37 -4.49 2.68
CA ALA A 53 8.41 -3.43 2.35
C ALA A 53 7.41 -3.86 1.28
N CYS A 54 7.89 -4.53 0.23
CA CYS A 54 7.05 -5.01 -0.87
C CYS A 54 6.14 -6.18 -0.48
N ALA A 55 6.58 -7.06 0.44
CA ALA A 55 5.72 -8.14 0.95
C ALA A 55 4.53 -7.63 1.78
N MET A 56 4.60 -6.39 2.28
CA MET A 56 3.51 -5.72 2.97
C MET A 56 2.59 -4.95 2.01
N MET A 57 2.80 -5.05 0.70
CA MET A 57 1.93 -4.51 -0.34
C MET A 57 1.17 -5.65 -1.00
N ILE A 58 -0.01 -5.37 -1.54
CA ILE A 58 -0.60 -6.27 -2.53
C ILE A 58 0.08 -6.10 -3.89
N ASP A 59 -0.12 -7.05 -4.81
CA ASP A 59 0.57 -7.08 -6.09
C ASP A 59 0.32 -5.85 -6.97
N THR A 60 -0.90 -5.27 -6.95
CA THR A 60 -1.18 -4.02 -7.69
C THR A 60 -0.42 -2.84 -7.08
N ALA A 61 -0.46 -2.69 -5.75
CA ALA A 61 0.27 -1.65 -5.03
C ALA A 61 1.77 -1.70 -5.31
N ALA A 62 2.35 -2.90 -5.26
CA ALA A 62 3.77 -3.11 -5.51
C ALA A 62 4.14 -2.75 -6.95
N ARG A 63 3.31 -3.10 -7.95
CA ARG A 63 3.50 -2.72 -9.35
C ARG A 63 3.42 -1.22 -9.56
N ASP A 64 2.40 -0.57 -9.02
CA ASP A 64 2.21 0.89 -9.16
C ASP A 64 3.35 1.66 -8.50
N PHE A 65 3.77 1.23 -7.31
CA PHE A 65 4.93 1.79 -6.61
C PHE A 65 6.22 1.63 -7.41
N THR A 66 6.42 0.45 -8.02
CA THR A 66 7.58 0.17 -8.89
C THR A 66 7.60 1.08 -10.11
N ALA A 67 6.46 1.22 -10.79
CA ALA A 67 6.31 2.06 -11.97
C ALA A 67 6.50 3.55 -11.63
N LEU A 68 5.96 4.00 -10.50
CA LEU A 68 6.08 5.38 -10.03
C LEU A 68 7.54 5.82 -9.85
N LEU A 69 8.39 4.91 -9.39
CA LEU A 69 9.82 5.18 -9.17
C LEU A 69 10.70 4.80 -10.36
N GLY A 70 10.12 4.28 -11.44
CA GLY A 70 10.85 3.89 -12.64
C GLY A 70 11.88 2.79 -12.40
N ALA A 71 11.62 1.88 -11.45
CA ALA A 71 12.52 0.78 -11.10
C ALA A 71 12.17 -0.51 -11.85
N ALA A 72 13.10 -1.46 -11.96
CA ALA A 72 12.82 -2.74 -12.61
C ALA A 72 12.04 -3.72 -11.72
N SER A 73 12.09 -3.52 -10.39
CA SER A 73 11.36 -4.34 -9.42
C SER A 73 10.95 -3.53 -8.18
N CYS A 74 9.99 -4.02 -7.42
CA CYS A 74 9.55 -3.36 -6.18
C CYS A 74 10.69 -3.22 -5.15
N PRO A 75 11.51 -4.26 -4.88
CA PRO A 75 12.65 -4.10 -3.97
C PRO A 75 13.63 -3.00 -4.41
N GLU A 76 13.91 -2.90 -5.71
CA GLU A 76 14.75 -1.82 -6.26
C GLU A 76 14.09 -0.45 -6.11
N ALA A 77 12.77 -0.35 -6.32
CA ALA A 77 12.00 0.87 -6.09
C ALA A 77 12.16 1.37 -4.65
N VAL A 78 12.08 0.46 -3.67
CA VAL A 78 12.28 0.80 -2.25
C VAL A 78 13.71 1.25 -1.98
N THR A 79 14.71 0.58 -2.56
CA THR A 79 16.12 0.99 -2.43
C THR A 79 16.36 2.36 -3.07
N ALA A 80 15.77 2.63 -4.24
CA ALA A 80 15.85 3.91 -4.92
C ALA A 80 15.21 5.02 -4.07
N LEU A 81 13.99 4.79 -3.55
CA LEU A 81 13.34 5.72 -2.63
C LEU A 81 14.23 6.00 -1.41
N HIS A 82 14.73 4.95 -0.74
CA HIS A 82 15.59 5.08 0.42
C HIS A 82 16.86 5.92 0.14
N GLY A 83 17.44 5.77 -1.06
CA GLY A 83 18.59 6.54 -1.52
C GLY A 83 18.29 8.01 -1.80
N GLN A 84 17.04 8.35 -2.16
CA GLN A 84 16.60 9.73 -2.36
C GLN A 84 16.30 10.46 -1.03
N LEU A 85 16.02 9.73 0.04
CA LEU A 85 15.76 10.31 1.35
C LEU A 85 17.05 10.78 2.04
N THR A 86 17.03 11.95 2.67
CA THR A 86 18.10 12.37 3.58
C THR A 86 18.08 11.54 4.88
N ALA A 87 19.16 11.60 5.67
CA ALA A 87 19.20 10.90 6.96
C ALA A 87 18.06 11.33 7.90
N ASP A 88 17.74 12.63 7.91
CA ASP A 88 16.63 13.17 8.68
C ASP A 88 15.29 12.65 8.18
N GLN A 89 15.08 12.61 6.86
CA GLN A 89 13.86 12.07 6.26
C GLN A 89 13.69 10.56 6.55
N ARG A 90 14.78 9.79 6.52
CA ARG A 90 14.75 8.37 6.91
C ARG A 90 14.38 8.18 8.37
N LYS A 91 14.99 8.97 9.27
CA LYS A 91 14.66 8.93 10.70
C LYS A 91 13.20 9.29 10.93
N ALA A 92 12.74 10.36 10.28
CA ALA A 92 11.39 10.85 10.33
C ALA A 92 10.37 9.77 9.88
N LEU A 93 10.66 9.08 8.77
CA LEU A 93 9.83 7.96 8.28
C LEU A 93 9.86 6.73 9.22
N ALA A 94 11.02 6.41 9.81
CA ALA A 94 11.15 5.27 10.73
C ALA A 94 10.38 5.47 12.05
N THR A 95 10.22 6.72 12.47
CA THR A 95 9.47 7.11 13.67
C THR A 95 8.12 7.73 13.33
N ALA A 96 7.60 7.51 12.13
CA ALA A 96 6.33 8.05 11.70
C ALA A 96 5.22 7.51 12.61
N GLU A 97 4.61 8.40 13.38
CA GLU A 97 3.41 8.14 14.16
C GLU A 97 2.24 8.87 13.53
N ILE A 98 1.07 8.23 13.55
CA ILE A 98 -0.17 8.86 13.09
C ILE A 98 -0.82 9.55 14.29
N ASP A 99 -0.90 10.87 14.26
CA ASP A 99 -1.47 11.72 15.32
C ASP A 99 -3.00 11.67 15.31
N ARG A 100 -3.60 11.55 14.12
CA ARG A 100 -5.04 11.40 13.91
C ARG A 100 -5.30 10.42 12.79
N ALA A 101 -5.59 9.18 13.17
CA ALA A 101 -6.07 8.15 12.25
C ALA A 101 -7.59 8.14 12.26
N LYS A 102 -8.22 8.22 11.10
CA LYS A 102 -9.58 7.71 10.92
C LYS A 102 -9.44 6.39 10.17
N VAL A 103 -10.07 5.36 10.67
CA VAL A 103 -10.17 4.07 9.98
C VAL A 103 -11.64 3.81 9.77
N ASP A 104 -12.07 3.87 8.52
CA ASP A 104 -13.40 3.43 8.14
C ASP A 104 -13.23 2.06 7.51
N PHE A 105 -13.93 1.11 8.09
CA PHE A 105 -14.00 -0.25 7.58
C PHE A 105 -15.14 -0.28 6.58
N ASP A 106 -14.83 -0.49 5.30
CA ASP A 106 -15.87 -0.73 4.29
C ASP A 106 -16.42 -2.16 4.41
N SER A 107 -15.58 -3.07 4.91
CA SER A 107 -15.88 -4.46 5.25
C SER A 107 -14.87 -4.97 6.26
N ASP A 108 -15.04 -6.21 6.74
CA ASP A 108 -14.05 -6.89 7.59
C ASP A 108 -12.67 -7.03 6.92
N ASP A 109 -12.63 -6.93 5.59
CA ASP A 109 -11.44 -7.17 4.77
C ASP A 109 -10.80 -5.88 4.19
N ALA A 110 -11.44 -4.72 4.38
CA ALA A 110 -10.97 -3.46 3.81
C ALA A 110 -11.08 -2.32 4.82
N ALA A 111 -9.94 -1.68 5.07
CA ALA A 111 -9.83 -0.51 5.93
C ALA A 111 -9.26 0.66 5.14
N GLN A 112 -10.05 1.71 5.00
CA GLN A 112 -9.54 2.98 4.52
C GLN A 112 -8.89 3.70 5.71
N PHE A 113 -7.60 4.00 5.58
CA PHE A 113 -6.81 4.62 6.64
C PHE A 113 -6.46 6.06 6.24
N TRP A 114 -7.21 7.01 6.79
CA TRP A 114 -6.94 8.44 6.63
C TRP A 114 -6.07 8.92 7.78
N TYR A 115 -5.04 9.69 7.45
CA TYR A 115 -4.26 10.43 8.43
C TYR A 115 -4.03 11.85 7.96
N SER A 116 -4.31 12.81 8.84
CA SER A 116 -4.07 14.23 8.54
C SER A 116 -2.60 14.58 8.68
N ASP A 117 -1.91 13.94 9.64
CA ASP A 117 -0.57 14.32 10.04
C ASP A 117 0.26 13.06 10.33
N VAL A 118 1.32 12.88 9.55
CA VAL A 118 2.45 12.04 9.96
C VAL A 118 3.35 12.93 10.80
N ARG A 119 3.28 12.75 12.12
CA ARG A 119 4.20 13.44 13.01
C ARG A 119 5.52 12.71 12.96
N THR A 120 6.48 13.42 12.41
CA THR A 120 7.88 13.14 12.63
C THR A 120 8.31 14.18 13.68
N GLY A 121 9.22 13.87 14.60
CA GLY A 121 9.58 14.78 15.70
C GLY A 121 10.07 16.19 15.28
N LYS A 122 10.09 16.50 13.97
CA LYS A 122 10.48 17.77 13.35
C LYS A 122 9.37 18.47 12.54
N GLY A 123 8.13 17.95 12.51
CA GLY A 123 7.00 18.55 11.77
C GLY A 123 6.40 17.65 10.69
N PRO A 124 5.51 18.19 9.83
CA PRO A 124 4.86 17.42 8.76
C PRO A 124 5.89 16.94 7.73
N PHE A 125 5.76 15.68 7.32
CA PHE A 125 6.69 15.03 6.41
C PHE A 125 5.97 14.60 5.13
N VAL A 126 6.47 15.06 3.98
CA VAL A 126 5.97 14.67 2.65
C VAL A 126 6.98 13.72 2.04
N LEU A 127 6.61 12.44 1.90
CA LEU A 127 7.49 11.40 1.36
C LEU A 127 7.72 11.55 -0.15
N LEU A 128 6.68 11.91 -0.91
CA LEU A 128 6.77 12.22 -2.35
C LEU A 128 6.09 13.57 -2.63
N PRO A 129 6.80 14.55 -3.21
CA PRO A 129 6.21 15.84 -3.56
C PRO A 129 5.10 15.69 -4.60
N GLY A 130 3.99 16.41 -4.42
CA GLY A 130 2.88 16.45 -5.38
C GLY A 130 1.78 15.40 -5.18
N ARG A 131 1.80 14.60 -4.09
CA ARG A 131 0.66 13.76 -3.71
C ARG A 131 0.24 14.00 -2.27
N ASP A 132 -1.07 14.13 -2.06
CA ASP A 132 -1.69 14.07 -0.74
C ASP A 132 -1.66 12.62 -0.25
N TRP A 133 -0.60 12.24 0.45
CA TRP A 133 -0.44 10.94 1.10
C TRP A 133 -1.37 10.75 2.29
N ASN A 134 -2.34 11.64 2.51
CA ASN A 134 -3.18 11.67 3.69
C ASN A 134 -4.14 10.46 3.78
N VAL A 135 -4.09 9.57 2.80
CA VAL A 135 -4.89 8.35 2.73
C VAL A 135 -3.99 7.20 2.26
N THR A 136 -3.85 6.18 3.09
CA THR A 136 -3.36 4.87 2.67
C THR A 136 -4.50 3.89 2.80
N VAL A 137 -4.74 3.05 1.79
CA VAL A 137 -5.75 2.00 1.90
C VAL A 137 -5.05 0.72 2.32
N PHE A 138 -5.62 0.03 3.31
CA PHE A 138 -5.19 -1.28 3.75
C PHE A 138 -6.27 -2.31 3.46
N CYS A 139 -5.85 -3.50 3.09
CA CYS A 139 -6.72 -4.66 2.92
C CYS A 139 -6.17 -5.81 3.75
N TRP A 140 -7.06 -6.62 4.29
CA TRP A 140 -6.70 -7.83 5.01
C TRP A 140 -6.52 -8.97 4.00
N CYS A 141 -5.29 -9.46 3.87
CA CYS A 141 -4.94 -10.53 2.93
C CYS A 141 -3.86 -11.41 3.53
N ASP A 142 -3.98 -12.74 3.39
CA ASP A 142 -3.02 -13.71 3.93
C ASP A 142 -2.77 -13.53 5.44
N ASP A 143 -3.85 -13.36 6.21
CA ASP A 143 -3.83 -13.12 7.67
C ASP A 143 -3.00 -11.90 8.11
N THR A 144 -2.87 -10.89 7.23
CA THR A 144 -2.18 -9.64 7.56
C THR A 144 -2.75 -8.43 6.83
N TRP A 145 -2.57 -7.24 7.42
CA TRP A 145 -2.88 -5.98 6.76
C TRP A 145 -1.81 -5.65 5.72
N LYS A 146 -2.21 -5.54 4.47
CA LYS A 146 -1.35 -5.15 3.35
C LYS A 146 -1.77 -3.79 2.79
N VAL A 147 -0.77 -3.03 2.37
CA VAL A 147 -0.93 -1.75 1.68
C VAL A 147 -1.51 -2.01 0.30
N GLN A 148 -2.66 -1.40 0.02
CA GLN A 148 -3.32 -1.46 -1.27
C GLN A 148 -2.88 -0.35 -2.22
N TYR A 149 -2.44 0.80 -1.70
CA TYR A 149 -1.97 2.02 -2.38
C TYR A 149 -2.93 2.57 -3.46
N PRO A 150 -3.16 3.88 -3.62
CA PRO A 150 -4.28 4.31 -4.45
C PRO A 150 -4.00 4.07 -5.94
N ALA A 151 -4.53 2.97 -6.47
CA ALA A 151 -4.95 2.90 -7.86
C ALA A 151 -6.16 3.82 -7.96
N GLU A 152 -5.93 5.09 -8.30
CA GLU A 152 -6.88 6.00 -8.94
C GLU A 152 -8.34 5.92 -8.45
N HIS A 153 -8.84 6.94 -7.75
CA HIS A 153 -10.29 7.11 -7.45
C HIS A 153 -10.90 6.32 -6.28
N ARG A 154 -10.58 6.73 -5.05
CA ARG A 154 -11.67 7.03 -4.12
C ARG A 154 -11.58 8.48 -3.74
N GLN A 155 -12.43 9.29 -4.36
CA GLN A 155 -12.66 10.65 -3.91
C GLN A 155 -12.89 10.57 -2.39
N ARG A 156 -12.22 11.44 -1.63
CA ARG A 156 -12.58 11.70 -0.24
C ARG A 156 -14.10 11.81 -0.23
N PRO A 157 -14.87 10.99 0.50
CA PRO A 157 -16.30 11.23 0.61
C PRO A 157 -16.42 12.70 1.03
N THR A 158 -17.08 13.50 0.20
CA THR A 158 -17.40 14.89 0.53
C THR A 158 -18.25 14.81 1.78
N VAL A 159 -17.61 14.94 2.93
CA VAL A 159 -18.30 15.17 4.20
C VAL A 159 -18.92 16.54 4.04
N SER A 160 -20.21 16.58 3.68
CA SER A 160 -21.00 17.79 3.85
C SER A 160 -20.92 18.17 5.33
N PRO A 161 -20.68 19.46 5.63
CA PRO A 161 -20.58 19.95 7.00
C PRO A 161 -21.86 19.69 7.81
#